data_AF-A0A5M4AHE6-F1
#
_entry.id   AF-A0A5M4AHE6-F1
#
_cell.length_a   1.000
_cell.length_b   1.000
_cell.length_c   1.000
_cell.angle_alpha   90.00
_cell.angle_beta   90.00
_cell.angle_gamma   90.00
#
_symmetry.space_group_name_H-M   'P 1'
#
loop_
_entity.id
_entity.type
_entity.pdbx_description
1 polymer ?
#
loop_
_entity_poly.entity_id
_entity_poly.type
_entity_poly.pdbx_seq_one_letter_code
_entity_poly.pdbx_strand_id
1 'polypeptide(L)'
;MPAEMLLITDYIGTNFDDETKESILSLAVDKDEKVKGLVAEKALQAKIPCPLLQDGSCSVYPVRPMACRIYLSSNLNSCLQEFHHPENPDVYPELFDFPLHAGRMMNSGLIHYLKEKGISVHENRLEKILRVLLGNPDKGNNWLSGSDDFGEGHEQVEEIVRLREKA
;
A
#
# COMPACT_ATOMS: atom_id res chain seq x y z
N MET A 1 2.98 -6.38 2.91
CA MET A 1 1.54 -6.14 3.17
C MET A 1 0.53 -7.14 2.55
N PRO A 2 0.86 -8.35 2.08
CA PRO A 2 -0.13 -9.16 1.34
C PRO A 2 -1.35 -9.61 2.18
N ALA A 3 -1.19 -9.85 3.49
CA ALA A 3 -2.31 -10.27 4.35
C ALA A 3 -3.39 -9.20 4.52
N GLU A 4 -3.02 -7.92 4.71
CA GLU A 4 -3.99 -6.83 4.82
C GLU A 4 -4.71 -6.58 3.49
N MET A 5 -4.07 -6.90 2.35
CA MET A 5 -4.71 -6.78 1.04
C MET A 5 -5.87 -7.75 0.87
N LEU A 6 -5.79 -8.95 1.45
CA LEU A 6 -6.91 -9.90 1.44
C LEU A 6 -8.12 -9.34 2.18
N LEU A 7 -7.90 -8.68 3.32
CA LEU A 7 -8.96 -8.02 4.10
C LEU A 7 -9.60 -6.87 3.30
N ILE A 8 -8.79 -6.10 2.58
CA ILE A 8 -9.28 -5.03 1.71
C ILE A 8 -10.17 -5.60 0.60
N THR A 9 -9.72 -6.65 -0.09
CA THR A 9 -10.50 -7.23 -1.18
C THR A 9 -11.75 -7.96 -0.71
N ASP A 10 -11.70 -8.63 0.45
CA ASP A 10 -12.88 -9.23 1.09
C ASP A 10 -13.92 -8.15 1.48
N TYR A 11 -13.45 -7.05 2.07
CA TYR A 11 -14.30 -5.92 2.41
C TYR A 11 -14.94 -5.30 1.16
N ILE A 12 -14.17 -5.08 0.10
CA ILE A 12 -14.67 -4.58 -1.20
C ILE A 12 -15.73 -5.53 -1.76
N GLY A 13 -15.45 -6.84 -1.76
CA GLY A 13 -16.36 -7.87 -2.27
C GLY A 13 -17.70 -7.90 -1.53
N THR A 14 -17.66 -7.70 -0.21
CA THR A 14 -18.82 -7.81 0.69
C THR A 14 -19.64 -6.52 0.80
N ASN A 15 -19.00 -5.35 0.69
CA ASN A 15 -19.64 -4.07 1.04
C ASN A 15 -19.96 -3.16 -0.16
N PHE A 16 -19.44 -3.45 -1.34
CA PHE A 16 -19.66 -2.63 -2.53
C PHE A 16 -20.44 -3.35 -3.61
N ASP A 17 -21.13 -2.58 -4.45
CA ASP A 17 -21.76 -3.08 -5.67
C ASP A 17 -20.73 -3.31 -6.78
N ASP A 18 -21.16 -3.96 -7.85
CA ASP A 18 -20.27 -4.35 -8.94
C ASP A 18 -19.74 -3.14 -9.73
N GLU A 19 -20.54 -2.07 -9.86
CA GLU A 19 -20.10 -0.81 -10.47
C GLU A 19 -18.93 -0.18 -9.70
N THR A 20 -19.03 -0.14 -8.37
CA THR A 20 -17.96 0.37 -7.50
C THR A 20 -16.72 -0.52 -7.56
N LYS A 21 -16.88 -1.85 -7.59
CA LYS A 21 -15.75 -2.78 -7.74
C LYS A 21 -15.03 -2.59 -9.06
N GLU A 22 -15.77 -2.47 -10.16
CA GLU A 22 -15.21 -2.22 -11.50
C GLU A 22 -14.48 -0.88 -11.56
N SER A 23 -15.04 0.17 -10.94
CA SER A 23 -14.40 1.48 -10.82
C SER A 23 -13.08 1.41 -10.06
N ILE A 24 -13.05 0.76 -8.89
CA ILE A 24 -11.82 0.55 -8.10
C ILE A 24 -10.77 -0.22 -8.90
N LEU A 25 -11.17 -1.30 -9.59
CA LEU A 25 -10.27 -2.09 -10.43
C LEU A 25 -9.68 -1.24 -11.57
N SER A 26 -10.52 -0.46 -12.26
CA SER A 26 -10.08 0.40 -13.35
C SER A 26 -9.07 1.45 -12.87
N LEU A 27 -9.33 2.10 -11.73
CA LEU A 27 -8.40 3.04 -11.10
C LEU A 27 -7.09 2.38 -10.65
N ALA A 28 -7.16 1.15 -10.13
CA ALA A 28 -5.97 0.38 -9.75
C ALA A 28 -5.12 0.04 -10.97
N VAL A 29 -5.73 -0.39 -12.09
CA VAL A 29 -5.04 -0.64 -13.35
C VAL A 29 -4.39 0.64 -13.87
N ASP A 30 -5.14 1.74 -13.97
CA ASP A 30 -4.63 3.03 -14.46
C ASP A 30 -3.44 3.53 -13.62
N LYS A 31 -3.55 3.48 -12.29
CA LYS A 31 -2.45 3.88 -11.40
C LYS A 31 -1.24 2.97 -11.58
N ASP A 32 -1.43 1.65 -11.60
CA ASP A 32 -0.33 0.69 -11.74
C ASP A 32 0.42 0.89 -13.07
N GLU A 33 -0.30 1.09 -14.18
CA GLU A 33 0.30 1.39 -15.48
C GLU A 33 1.12 2.69 -15.49
N LYS A 34 0.67 3.72 -14.79
CA LYS A 34 1.38 5.00 -14.67
C LYS A 34 2.67 4.91 -13.84
N VAL A 35 2.70 4.04 -12.82
CA VAL A 35 3.83 4.00 -11.87
C VAL A 35 4.80 2.85 -12.11
N LYS A 36 4.38 1.74 -12.75
CA LYS A 36 5.20 0.52 -12.86
C LYS A 36 6.57 0.74 -13.54
N GLY A 37 6.66 1.72 -14.44
CA GLY A 37 7.89 2.08 -15.16
C GLY A 37 8.70 3.21 -14.52
N LEU A 38 8.23 3.77 -13.41
CA LEU A 38 8.95 4.83 -12.70
C LEU A 38 10.01 4.23 -11.78
N VAL A 39 11.11 4.98 -11.61
CA VAL A 39 12.05 4.72 -10.52
C VAL A 39 11.40 5.06 -9.18
N ALA A 40 11.84 4.39 -8.10
CA ALA A 40 11.28 4.48 -6.75
C ALA A 40 10.98 5.92 -6.30
N GLU A 41 11.94 6.83 -6.47
CA GLU A 41 11.83 8.23 -6.05
C GLU A 41 10.74 9.00 -6.80
N LYS A 42 10.64 8.80 -8.13
CA LYS A 42 9.57 9.40 -8.94
C LYS A 42 8.20 8.80 -8.62
N ALA A 43 8.14 7.51 -8.28
CA ALA A 43 6.91 6.87 -7.85
C ALA A 43 6.41 7.45 -6.52
N LEU A 44 7.30 7.79 -5.58
CA LEU A 44 6.95 8.47 -4.33
C LEU A 44 6.42 9.89 -4.54
N GLN A 45 6.97 10.61 -5.50
CA GLN A 45 6.57 11.97 -5.84
C GLN A 45 5.34 12.04 -6.76
N ALA A 46 4.93 10.90 -7.32
CA ALA A 46 3.76 10.81 -8.18
C ALA A 46 2.49 11.01 -7.35
N LYS A 47 1.93 12.22 -7.38
CA LYS A 47 0.67 12.61 -6.71
C LYS A 47 -0.56 12.03 -7.39
N ILE A 48 -0.56 10.71 -7.64
CA ILE A 48 -1.67 9.99 -8.25
C ILE A 48 -2.61 9.53 -7.12
N PRO A 49 -3.91 9.88 -7.17
CA PRO A 49 -4.87 9.48 -6.15
C PRO A 49 -4.91 7.97 -5.90
N CYS A 50 -5.22 7.59 -4.66
CA CYS A 50 -5.42 6.19 -4.32
C CYS A 50 -6.68 5.64 -5.04
N PRO A 51 -6.65 4.41 -5.58
CA PRO A 51 -7.83 3.77 -6.19
C PRO A 51 -9.01 3.57 -5.22
N LEU A 52 -8.75 3.61 -3.91
CA LEU A 52 -9.74 3.44 -2.84
C LEU A 52 -10.22 4.77 -2.26
N LEU A 53 -9.98 5.89 -2.96
CA LEU A 53 -10.43 7.21 -2.54
C LEU A 53 -11.80 7.50 -3.15
N GLN A 54 -12.76 7.85 -2.31
CA GLN A 54 -14.10 8.27 -2.70
C GLN A 54 -14.46 9.54 -1.92
N ASP A 55 -14.84 10.60 -2.64
CA ASP A 55 -15.19 11.92 -2.05
C ASP A 55 -14.14 12.46 -1.06
N GLY A 56 -12.86 12.27 -1.39
CA GLY A 56 -11.73 12.72 -0.57
C GLY A 56 -11.46 11.87 0.68
N SER A 57 -12.18 10.77 0.88
CA SER A 57 -12.02 9.85 2.00
C SER A 57 -11.72 8.42 1.54
N CYS A 58 -11.09 7.62 2.39
CA CYS A 58 -10.83 6.22 2.08
C CYS A 58 -12.13 5.41 2.16
N SER A 59 -12.57 4.82 1.05
CA SER A 59 -13.82 4.04 1.00
C SER A 59 -13.75 2.76 1.85
N VAL A 60 -12.54 2.21 2.05
CA VAL A 60 -12.28 1.03 2.88
C VAL A 60 -11.74 1.38 4.27
N TYR A 61 -12.10 2.54 4.83
CA TYR A 61 -11.57 3.03 6.11
C TYR A 61 -11.56 1.99 7.26
N PRO A 62 -12.59 1.14 7.45
CA PRO A 62 -12.58 0.11 8.50
C PRO A 62 -11.40 -0.87 8.40
N VAL A 63 -11.00 -1.22 7.18
CA VAL A 63 -9.88 -2.15 6.88
C VAL A 63 -8.66 -1.42 6.30
N ARG A 64 -8.54 -0.11 6.53
CA ARG A 64 -7.39 0.69 6.09
C ARG A 64 -6.09 0.05 6.61
N PRO A 65 -5.12 -0.26 5.74
CA PRO A 65 -3.96 -1.05 6.12
C PRO A 65 -2.98 -0.24 6.98
N MET A 66 -2.11 -0.93 7.71
CA MET A 66 -1.15 -0.34 8.63
C MET A 66 -0.26 0.71 7.95
N ALA A 67 0.21 0.49 6.72
CA ALA A 67 1.00 1.47 5.98
C ALA A 67 0.26 2.80 5.78
N CYS A 68 -1.07 2.77 5.67
CA CYS A 68 -1.88 3.97 5.55
C CYS A 68 -2.26 4.57 6.91
N ARG A 69 -2.23 3.79 8.01
CA ARG A 69 -2.53 4.27 9.37
C ARG A 69 -1.33 4.95 10.03
N ILE A 70 -0.11 4.54 9.67
CA ILE A 70 1.13 5.14 10.18
C ILE A 70 1.49 6.46 9.47
N TYR A 71 0.88 6.74 8.33
CA TYR A 71 1.08 8.01 7.63
C TYR A 71 0.20 9.09 8.27
N LEU A 72 0.76 9.71 9.32
CA LEU A 72 0.11 10.67 10.19
C LEU A 72 1.02 11.88 10.41
N SER A 73 0.41 13.06 10.49
CA SER A 73 1.06 14.28 10.98
C SER A 73 0.28 14.86 12.14
N SER A 74 0.99 15.38 13.13
CA SER A 74 0.42 16.15 14.24
C SER A 74 0.34 17.66 13.94
N ASN A 75 0.90 18.12 12.82
CA ASN A 75 1.04 19.54 12.50
C ASN A 75 0.76 19.81 11.02
N LEU A 76 -0.31 20.57 10.74
CA LEU A 76 -0.75 20.89 9.38
C LEU A 76 0.36 21.54 8.54
N ASN A 77 1.14 22.47 9.11
CA ASN A 77 2.19 23.15 8.35
C ASN A 77 3.27 22.17 7.91
N SER A 78 3.73 21.28 8.79
CA SER A 78 4.73 20.26 8.43
C SER A 78 4.20 19.31 7.33
N CYS A 79 2.92 18.93 7.40
CA CYS A 79 2.28 18.09 6.41
C CYS A 79 2.19 18.79 5.04
N LEU A 80 1.81 20.08 5.02
CA LEU A 80 1.76 20.87 3.79
C LEU A 80 3.14 21.11 3.19
N GLN A 81 4.18 21.28 4.02
CA GLN A 81 5.55 21.43 3.54
C GLN A 81 5.99 20.18 2.78
N GLU A 82 5.81 18.97 3.34
CA GLU A 82 6.15 17.72 2.63
C GLU A 82 5.30 17.56 1.37
N PHE A 83 4.00 17.86 1.46
CA PHE A 83 3.10 17.76 0.31
C PHE A 83 3.52 18.69 -0.84
N HIS A 84 3.98 19.91 -0.55
CA HIS A 84 4.40 20.87 -1.58
C HIS A 84 5.83 20.65 -2.06
N HIS A 85 6.70 20.05 -1.23
CA HIS A 85 8.12 19.84 -1.51
C HIS A 85 8.55 18.37 -1.30
N PRO A 86 7.92 17.39 -1.97
CA PRO A 86 8.20 15.96 -1.77
C PRO A 86 9.60 15.52 -2.26
N GLU A 87 10.30 16.40 -2.97
CA GLU A 87 11.70 16.23 -3.38
C GLU A 87 12.72 16.57 -2.29
N ASN A 88 12.29 17.27 -1.24
CA ASN A 88 13.19 17.69 -0.17
C ASN A 88 13.23 16.63 0.94
N PRO A 89 14.36 15.90 1.11
CA PRO A 89 14.46 14.83 2.11
C PRO A 89 14.43 15.34 3.55
N ASP A 90 14.71 16.63 3.78
CA ASP A 90 14.72 17.23 5.12
C ASP A 90 13.32 17.64 5.60
N VAL A 91 12.30 17.51 4.75
CA VAL A 91 10.92 17.90 5.04
C VAL A 91 10.07 16.67 5.26
N TYR A 92 9.69 16.42 6.51
CA TYR A 92 8.79 15.34 6.88
C TYR A 92 7.67 15.82 7.81
N PRO A 93 6.51 15.15 7.81
CA PRO A 93 5.42 15.54 8.68
C PRO A 93 5.78 15.30 10.15
N GLU A 94 5.46 16.26 11.02
CA GLU A 94 5.72 16.16 12.46
C GLU A 94 4.97 14.97 13.06
N LEU A 95 5.63 14.22 13.95
CA LEU A 95 5.20 12.94 14.53
C LEU A 95 5.30 11.73 13.57
N PHE A 96 5.56 11.86 12.27
CA PHE A 96 5.51 10.74 11.32
C PHE A 96 6.45 9.56 11.66
N ASP A 97 7.64 9.83 12.21
CA ASP A 97 8.65 8.82 12.51
C ASP A 97 8.16 7.75 13.51
N PHE A 98 7.51 8.18 14.59
CA PHE A 98 7.08 7.26 15.65
C PHE A 98 6.03 6.24 15.19
N PRO A 99 4.89 6.64 14.57
CA PRO A 99 3.93 5.71 13.98
C PRO A 99 4.56 4.84 12.89
N LEU A 100 5.45 5.40 12.06
CA LEU A 100 6.15 4.64 11.02
C LEU A 100 6.92 3.47 11.65
N HIS A 101 7.74 3.74 12.67
CA HIS A 101 8.48 2.72 13.40
C HIS A 101 7.55 1.71 14.09
N ALA A 102 6.53 2.18 14.80
CA ALA A 102 5.59 1.31 15.51
C ALA A 102 4.86 0.35 14.56
N GLY A 103 4.33 0.84 13.43
CA GLY A 103 3.63 -0.02 12.47
C GLY A 103 4.54 -0.94 11.67
N ARG A 104 5.80 -0.56 11.44
CA ARG A 104 6.80 -1.49 10.89
C ARG A 104 7.05 -2.65 11.85
N MET A 105 7.24 -2.38 13.14
CA MET A 105 7.44 -3.45 14.13
C MET A 105 6.23 -4.39 14.21
N MET A 106 5.01 -3.85 14.18
CA MET A 106 3.79 -4.67 14.13
C MET A 106 3.74 -5.54 12.86
N ASN A 107 4.07 -4.98 11.70
CA ASN A 107 4.12 -5.74 10.45
C ASN A 107 5.22 -6.83 10.47
N SER A 108 6.39 -6.55 11.05
CA SER A 108 7.49 -7.51 11.12
C SER A 108 7.10 -8.81 11.84
N GLY A 109 6.30 -8.73 12.90
CA GLY A 109 5.80 -9.91 13.60
C GLY A 109 4.94 -10.81 12.70
N LEU A 110 4.02 -10.21 11.94
CA LEU A 110 3.18 -10.93 10.99
C LEU A 110 3.99 -11.52 9.83
N ILE A 111 4.92 -10.75 9.27
CA ILE A 111 5.83 -11.20 8.20
C ILE A 111 6.65 -12.39 8.67
N HIS A 112 7.17 -12.35 9.90
CA HIS A 112 7.95 -13.44 10.46
C HIS A 112 7.12 -14.72 10.58
N TYR A 113 5.93 -14.64 11.15
CA TYR A 113 5.02 -15.78 11.29
C TYR A 113 4.68 -16.42 9.93
N LEU A 114 4.36 -15.61 8.91
CA LEU A 114 4.07 -16.12 7.57
C LEU A 114 5.28 -16.85 6.96
N LYS A 115 6.49 -16.30 7.12
CA LYS A 115 7.73 -16.93 6.67
C LYS A 115 7.99 -18.26 7.39
N GLU A 116 7.72 -18.36 8.70
CA GLU A 116 7.82 -19.63 9.45
C GLU A 116 6.85 -20.70 8.93
N LYS A 117 5.72 -20.29 8.33
CA LYS A 117 4.77 -21.19 7.66
C LYS A 117 5.12 -21.51 6.21
N GLY A 118 6.27 -21.04 5.72
CA GLY A 118 6.69 -21.23 4.34
C GLY A 118 5.90 -20.39 3.33
N ILE A 119 5.15 -19.39 3.79
CA ILE A 119 4.41 -18.46 2.92
C ILE A 119 5.37 -17.35 2.49
N SER A 120 5.48 -17.13 1.19
CA SER A 120 6.28 -16.05 0.62
C SER A 120 5.68 -14.69 0.98
N VAL A 121 6.52 -13.72 1.36
CA VAL A 121 6.04 -12.38 1.71
C VAL A 121 6.90 -11.35 1.01
N HIS A 122 6.27 -10.63 0.09
CA HIS A 122 6.87 -9.54 -0.66
C HIS A 122 6.07 -8.26 -0.44
N GLU A 123 6.77 -7.16 -0.15
CA GLU A 123 6.14 -5.85 -0.15
C GLU A 123 5.81 -5.44 -1.58
N ASN A 124 4.67 -4.78 -1.76
CA ASN A 124 4.14 -4.47 -3.07
C ASN A 124 3.35 -3.16 -3.03
N ARG A 125 3.21 -2.53 -4.19
CA ARG A 125 2.34 -1.37 -4.33
C ARG A 125 0.86 -1.79 -4.19
N LEU A 126 0.07 -0.94 -3.53
CA LEU A 126 -1.34 -1.18 -3.26
C LEU A 126 -2.12 -1.47 -4.56
N GLU A 127 -1.98 -0.58 -5.56
CA GLU A 127 -2.69 -0.69 -6.83
C GLU A 127 -2.36 -1.97 -7.60
N LYS A 128 -1.13 -2.46 -7.49
CA LYS A 128 -0.72 -3.71 -8.10
C LYS A 128 -1.44 -4.89 -7.47
N ILE A 129 -1.44 -5.00 -6.14
CA ILE A 129 -2.14 -6.12 -5.47
C ILE A 129 -3.65 -6.01 -5.65
N LEU A 130 -4.23 -4.81 -5.63
CA LEU A 130 -5.65 -4.62 -5.95
C LEU A 130 -5.99 -5.14 -7.34
N ARG A 131 -5.21 -4.76 -8.37
CA ARG A 131 -5.37 -5.27 -9.73
C ARG A 131 -5.32 -6.79 -9.78
N VAL A 132 -4.36 -7.40 -9.09
CA VAL A 132 -4.18 -8.86 -9.07
C VAL A 132 -5.34 -9.56 -8.38
N LEU A 133 -5.70 -9.16 -7.16
CA LEU A 133 -6.71 -9.84 -6.35
C LEU A 133 -8.14 -9.60 -6.85
N LEU A 134 -8.46 -8.39 -7.33
CA LEU A 134 -9.79 -8.13 -7.90
C LEU A 134 -9.94 -8.77 -9.29
N GLY A 135 -8.85 -8.93 -10.04
CA GLY A 135 -8.87 -9.63 -11.34
C GLY A 135 -8.74 -11.16 -11.24
N ASN A 136 -8.23 -11.69 -10.12
CA ASN A 136 -8.08 -13.12 -9.86
C ASN A 136 -8.34 -13.41 -8.37
N PRO A 137 -9.61 -13.59 -7.97
CA PRO A 137 -10.00 -13.78 -6.57
C PRO A 137 -9.35 -15.00 -5.90
N ASP A 138 -9.06 -16.06 -6.66
CA ASP A 138 -8.47 -17.29 -6.13
C ASP A 138 -6.99 -17.13 -5.74
N LYS A 139 -6.30 -16.14 -6.32
CA LYS A 139 -4.87 -15.93 -6.07
C LYS A 139 -4.55 -15.63 -4.60
N GLY A 140 -5.48 -14.98 -3.88
CA GLY A 140 -5.34 -14.74 -2.45
C GLY A 140 -5.31 -16.04 -1.63
N ASN A 141 -6.22 -16.96 -1.94
CA ASN A 141 -6.27 -18.28 -1.30
C ASN A 141 -5.04 -19.12 -1.65
N ASN A 142 -4.61 -19.09 -2.91
CA ASN A 142 -3.44 -19.81 -3.38
C ASN A 142 -2.14 -19.29 -2.72
N TRP A 143 -2.06 -17.99 -2.45
CA TRP A 143 -0.96 -17.41 -1.70
C TRP A 143 -0.98 -17.85 -0.23
N LEU A 144 -2.15 -17.83 0.42
CA LEU A 144 -2.29 -18.30 1.81
C LEU A 144 -1.94 -19.77 2.00
N SER A 145 -2.17 -20.61 0.99
CA SER A 145 -1.76 -22.02 1.00
C SER A 145 -0.30 -22.24 0.62
N GLY A 146 0.45 -21.19 0.28
CA GLY A 146 1.85 -21.25 -0.14
C GLY A 146 2.06 -21.80 -1.56
N SER A 147 1.00 -21.87 -2.38
CA SER A 147 1.06 -22.36 -3.77
C SER A 147 1.28 -21.27 -4.82
N ASP A 148 1.25 -20.00 -4.43
CA ASP A 148 1.46 -18.85 -5.30
C ASP A 148 2.17 -17.72 -4.53
N ASP A 149 2.63 -16.69 -5.24
CA ASP A 149 3.24 -15.48 -4.68
C ASP A 149 2.81 -14.19 -5.41
N PHE A 150 3.17 -13.06 -4.79
CA PHE A 150 3.00 -11.72 -5.35
C PHE A 150 4.34 -11.08 -5.73
N GLY A 151 5.37 -11.88 -6.05
CA GLY A 151 6.78 -11.47 -6.09
C GLY A 151 7.13 -10.37 -7.10
N GLU A 152 6.27 -10.03 -8.04
CA GLU A 152 6.60 -9.02 -9.03
C GLU A 152 6.47 -7.58 -8.49
N GLY A 153 7.47 -6.70 -8.69
CA GLY A 153 7.38 -5.27 -8.36
C GLY A 153 7.73 -4.92 -6.91
N HIS A 154 8.19 -5.91 -6.15
CA HIS A 154 8.70 -5.71 -4.79
C HIS A 154 10.03 -4.94 -4.76
N GLU A 155 10.87 -5.04 -5.79
CA GLU A 155 12.18 -4.38 -5.80
C GLU A 155 12.04 -2.86 -5.70
N GLN A 156 11.04 -2.29 -6.39
CA GLN A 156 10.76 -0.85 -6.32
C GLN A 156 10.30 -0.44 -4.92
N VAL A 157 9.56 -1.29 -4.21
CA VAL A 157 9.08 -1.00 -2.86
C VAL A 157 10.21 -1.09 -1.85
N GLU A 158 11.10 -2.08 -1.97
CA GLU A 158 12.30 -2.17 -1.12
C GLU A 158 13.20 -0.94 -1.26
N GLU A 159 13.37 -0.43 -2.48
CA GLU A 159 14.13 0.79 -2.73
C GLU A 159 13.45 2.02 -2.09
N ILE A 160 12.12 2.14 -2.23
CA ILE A 160 11.32 3.18 -1.57
C ILE A 160 11.50 3.16 -0.04
N VAL A 161 11.44 1.97 0.57
CA VAL A 161 11.58 1.81 2.02
C VAL A 161 12.98 2.28 2.46
N ARG A 162 14.02 1.89 1.72
CA ARG A 162 15.40 2.32 2.01
C ARG A 162 15.60 3.83 1.87
N LEU A 163 14.97 4.48 0.88
CA LEU A 163 15.04 5.92 0.71
C LEU A 163 14.43 6.66 1.92
N ARG A 164 13.33 6.14 2.46
CA ARG A 164 12.65 6.71 3.64
C ARG A 164 13.29 6.37 4.99
N GLU A 165 14.25 5.45 5.05
CA GLU A 165 15.01 5.12 6.27
C GLU A 165 16.27 5.97 6.45
N LYS A 166 16.70 6.68 5.40
CA LYS A 166 17.90 7.53 5.43
C LYS A 166 17.62 8.98 5.80
N ALA A 167 16.34 9.37 5.85
CA ALA A 167 15.85 10.66 6.31
C ALA A 167 15.48 10.57 7.80
#